data_AF-A0A969Z5I2-F1
#
_entry.id   AF-A0A969Z5I2-F1
#
_cell.length_a   1.000
_cell.length_b   1.000
_cell.length_c   1.000
_cell.angle_alpha   90.00
_cell.angle_beta   90.00
_cell.angle_gamma   90.00
#
_symmetry.space_group_name_H-M   'P 1'
#
loop_
_entity.id
_entity.type
_entity.pdbx_description
1 polymer ?
#
loop_
_entity_poly.entity_id
_entity_poly.type
_entity_poly.pdbx_seq_one_letter_code
_entity_poly.pdbx_strand_id
1 'polypeptide(L)'
;MDRLNEILHELGISKVKLAKFLGVSRQMIYNYLELNDLNKWPKDKKVLMLNLLGIKSPDEVDSIKVDTDYIMSVEARINSLFENTAKLELTENNVIFSGLGKKQKELLSDIIQIIKDKLEEDESDIAYYTFKYLYHFLQTIDRSKELKYMLGYVAKAAGFVKPLEFVFNEEEQFVFESIMFSAMTLYNNGGASKSKLAESHKRFVSQIEQKMEEKMSRTLELNAIKVQALKELGYSEVTEKNVAEVIEKMAEIEARKVTN
;
A
#
# COMPACT_ATOMS: atom_id res chain seq x y z
N MET A 1 -35.45 -5.56 -15.68
CA MET A 1 -34.30 -5.48 -14.76
C MET A 1 -34.36 -6.51 -13.64
N ASP A 2 -35.54 -6.93 -13.21
CA ASP A 2 -35.71 -8.03 -12.27
C ASP A 2 -35.05 -9.33 -12.76
N ARG A 3 -35.27 -9.70 -14.03
CA ARG A 3 -34.63 -10.87 -14.64
C ARG A 3 -33.10 -10.81 -14.63
N LEU A 4 -32.51 -9.63 -14.83
CA LEU A 4 -31.07 -9.43 -14.75
C LEU A 4 -30.55 -9.67 -13.33
N ASN A 5 -31.28 -9.20 -12.31
CA ASN A 5 -30.93 -9.41 -10.92
C ASN A 5 -31.04 -10.90 -10.53
N GLU A 6 -32.06 -11.61 -11.02
CA GLU A 6 -32.18 -13.06 -10.84
C GLU A 6 -31.01 -13.81 -11.46
N ILE A 7 -30.67 -13.53 -12.71
CA ILE A 7 -29.54 -14.17 -13.41
C ILE A 7 -28.23 -13.91 -12.66
N LEU A 8 -27.98 -12.69 -12.20
CA LEU A 8 -26.80 -12.38 -11.39
C LEU A 8 -26.75 -13.18 -10.09
N HIS A 9 -27.90 -13.41 -9.45
CA HIS A 9 -28.01 -14.22 -8.24
C HIS A 9 -27.78 -15.71 -8.54
N GLU A 10 -28.40 -16.25 -9.60
CA GLU A 10 -28.22 -17.63 -10.06
C GLU A 10 -26.76 -17.92 -10.44
N LEU A 11 -26.05 -16.93 -11.00
CA LEU A 11 -24.62 -17.00 -11.33
C LEU A 11 -23.68 -16.78 -10.13
N GLY A 12 -24.22 -16.48 -8.93
CA GLY A 12 -23.40 -16.17 -7.75
C GLY A 12 -22.56 -14.91 -7.89
N ILE A 13 -22.94 -13.97 -8.77
CA ILE A 13 -22.20 -12.73 -9.00
C ILE A 13 -22.67 -11.68 -7.98
N SER A 14 -21.87 -11.50 -6.93
CA SER A 14 -22.12 -10.47 -5.93
C SER A 14 -22.00 -9.06 -6.53
N LYS A 15 -22.64 -8.07 -5.88
CA LYS A 15 -22.51 -6.65 -6.29
C LYS A 15 -21.04 -6.17 -6.24
N VAL A 16 -20.23 -6.75 -5.35
CA VAL A 16 -18.79 -6.51 -5.26
C VAL A 16 -18.06 -7.04 -6.50
N LYS A 17 -18.32 -8.29 -6.89
CA LYS A 17 -17.71 -8.93 -8.06
C LYS A 17 -18.12 -8.21 -9.35
N LEU A 18 -19.38 -7.77 -9.44
CA LEU A 18 -19.90 -6.99 -10.57
C LEU A 18 -19.26 -5.59 -10.65
N ALA A 19 -19.08 -4.90 -9.51
CA ALA A 19 -18.40 -3.61 -9.45
C ALA A 19 -16.97 -3.69 -9.99
N LYS A 20 -16.23 -4.71 -9.55
CA LYS A 20 -14.86 -4.98 -10.02
C LYS A 20 -14.82 -5.25 -11.52
N PHE A 21 -15.76 -6.05 -12.03
CA PHE A 21 -15.88 -6.38 -13.45
C PHE A 21 -16.18 -5.15 -14.32
N LEU A 22 -17.08 -4.28 -13.86
CA LEU A 22 -17.48 -3.08 -14.61
C LEU A 22 -16.54 -1.88 -14.41
N GLY A 23 -15.59 -1.98 -13.46
CA GLY A 23 -14.65 -0.90 -13.14
C GLY A 23 -15.37 0.34 -12.58
N VAL A 24 -16.29 0.15 -11.63
CA VAL A 24 -17.05 1.23 -10.99
C VAL A 24 -17.18 0.98 -9.49
N SER A 25 -17.58 2.01 -8.72
CA SER A 25 -17.85 1.86 -7.29
C SER A 25 -19.11 1.01 -7.02
N ARG A 26 -19.19 0.40 -5.83
CA ARG A 26 -20.37 -0.35 -5.39
C ARG A 26 -21.65 0.49 -5.44
N GLN A 27 -21.59 1.76 -5.06
CA GLN A 27 -22.73 2.68 -5.12
C GLN A 27 -23.26 2.83 -6.57
N MET A 28 -22.37 2.89 -7.55
CA MET A 28 -22.79 2.97 -8.96
C MET A 28 -23.51 1.70 -9.41
N ILE A 29 -23.14 0.53 -8.89
CA ILE A 29 -23.87 -0.72 -9.17
C ILE A 29 -25.29 -0.65 -8.62
N TYR A 30 -25.50 -0.14 -7.41
CA TYR A 30 -26.85 0.06 -6.88
C TYR A 30 -27.65 1.02 -7.78
N ASN A 31 -27.08 2.18 -8.11
CA ASN A 31 -27.72 3.17 -8.98
C ASN A 31 -28.09 2.58 -10.36
N TYR A 32 -27.22 1.76 -10.94
CA TYR A 32 -27.46 1.14 -12.25
C TYR A 32 -28.55 0.06 -12.21
N LEU A 33 -28.61 -0.71 -11.12
CA LEU A 33 -29.59 -1.78 -10.97
C LEU A 33 -30.98 -1.28 -10.59
N GLU A 34 -31.07 -0.05 -10.04
CA GLU A 34 -32.34 0.68 -9.84
C GLU A 34 -32.92 1.23 -11.15
N LEU A 35 -32.12 1.34 -12.22
CA LEU A 35 -32.65 1.69 -13.53
C LEU A 35 -33.53 0.56 -14.05
N ASN A 36 -34.59 0.88 -14.79
CA ASN A 36 -35.53 -0.13 -15.31
C ASN A 36 -35.05 -0.83 -16.59
N ASP A 37 -33.98 -0.34 -17.22
CA ASP A 37 -33.48 -0.83 -18.52
C ASP A 37 -31.95 -0.67 -18.61
N LEU A 38 -31.28 -1.72 -19.10
CA LEU A 38 -29.85 -1.74 -19.42
C LEU A 38 -29.46 -0.68 -20.46
N ASN A 39 -30.36 -0.25 -21.33
CA ASN A 39 -30.10 0.83 -22.28
C ASN A 39 -29.85 2.19 -21.63
N LYS A 40 -30.23 2.36 -20.35
CA LYS A 40 -29.95 3.56 -19.56
C LYS A 40 -28.56 3.57 -18.93
N TRP A 41 -27.83 2.47 -19.01
CA TRP A 41 -26.45 2.39 -18.50
C TRP A 41 -25.49 3.14 -19.43
N PRO A 42 -24.35 3.64 -18.90
CA PRO A 42 -23.28 4.16 -19.74
C PRO A 42 -22.85 3.13 -20.80
N LYS A 43 -22.55 3.62 -22.00
CA LYS A 43 -22.35 2.78 -23.19
C LYS A 43 -21.29 1.70 -22.99
N ASP A 44 -20.17 2.04 -22.36
CA ASP A 44 -19.09 1.13 -22.04
C ASP A 44 -19.52 0.05 -21.03
N LYS A 45 -20.24 0.44 -19.97
CA LYS A 45 -20.72 -0.49 -18.93
C LYS A 45 -21.78 -1.45 -19.47
N LYS A 46 -22.66 -0.96 -20.33
CA LYS A 46 -23.63 -1.79 -21.06
C LYS A 46 -22.91 -2.85 -21.89
N VAL A 47 -21.92 -2.45 -22.69
CA VAL A 47 -21.15 -3.40 -23.53
C VAL A 47 -20.44 -4.45 -22.69
N LEU A 48 -19.83 -4.07 -21.56
CA LEU A 48 -19.22 -5.02 -20.64
C LEU A 48 -20.24 -6.00 -20.06
N MET A 49 -21.41 -5.51 -19.65
CA MET A 49 -22.49 -6.36 -19.13
C MET A 49 -23.02 -7.35 -20.17
N LEU A 50 -23.20 -6.91 -21.42
CA LEU A 50 -23.61 -7.79 -22.52
C LEU A 50 -22.53 -8.85 -22.80
N ASN A 51 -21.25 -8.49 -22.74
CA ASN A 51 -20.13 -9.43 -22.91
C ASN A 51 -20.10 -10.47 -21.78
N LEU A 52 -20.29 -10.04 -20.52
CA LEU A 52 -20.38 -10.92 -19.36
C LEU A 52 -21.44 -12.01 -19.57
N LEU A 53 -22.64 -11.61 -19.96
CA LEU A 53 -23.75 -12.50 -20.24
C LEU A 53 -23.59 -13.25 -21.57
N GLY A 54 -22.76 -12.76 -22.49
CA GLY A 54 -22.55 -13.35 -23.82
C GLY A 54 -23.71 -13.17 -24.77
N ILE A 55 -24.41 -12.04 -24.65
CA ILE A 55 -25.55 -11.65 -25.49
C ILE A 55 -25.20 -10.41 -26.32
N LYS A 56 -25.93 -10.13 -27.39
CA LYS A 56 -25.63 -9.01 -28.30
C LYS A 56 -26.51 -7.79 -28.02
N SER A 57 -27.72 -7.97 -27.51
CA SER A 57 -28.60 -6.88 -27.09
C SER A 57 -29.24 -7.12 -25.72
N PRO A 58 -29.70 -6.06 -25.03
CA PRO A 58 -30.45 -6.19 -23.78
C PRO A 58 -31.73 -7.03 -23.89
N ASP A 59 -32.35 -7.11 -25.07
CA ASP A 59 -33.59 -7.86 -25.29
C ASP A 59 -33.38 -9.38 -25.15
N GLU A 60 -32.14 -9.84 -25.28
CA GLU A 60 -31.79 -11.27 -25.15
C GLU A 60 -31.70 -11.73 -23.69
N VAL A 61 -31.71 -10.80 -22.70
CA VAL A 61 -31.58 -11.12 -21.26
C VAL A 61 -32.65 -12.12 -20.81
N ASP A 62 -33.88 -11.97 -21.29
CA ASP A 62 -35.00 -12.85 -20.90
C ASP A 62 -34.89 -14.26 -21.47
N SER A 63 -34.04 -14.46 -22.49
CA SER A 63 -33.84 -15.78 -23.12
C SER A 63 -32.73 -16.61 -22.46
N ILE A 64 -31.99 -16.02 -21.51
CA ILE A 64 -30.89 -16.69 -20.80
C ILE A 64 -31.45 -17.79 -19.89
N LYS A 65 -30.96 -19.01 -20.12
CA LYS A 65 -31.12 -20.16 -19.23
C LYS A 65 -29.82 -20.38 -18.47
N VAL A 66 -29.88 -20.31 -17.15
CA VAL A 66 -28.72 -20.54 -16.29
C VAL A 66 -28.63 -22.02 -15.97
N ASP A 67 -27.87 -22.75 -16.79
CA ASP A 67 -27.47 -24.12 -16.54
C ASP A 67 -25.98 -24.20 -16.14
N THR A 68 -25.50 -25.41 -15.83
CA THR A 68 -24.12 -25.63 -15.37
C THR A 68 -23.09 -25.16 -16.40
N ASP A 69 -23.33 -25.41 -17.68
CA ASP A 69 -22.40 -25.01 -18.76
C ASP A 69 -22.36 -23.49 -18.91
N TYR A 70 -23.51 -22.83 -18.78
CA TYR A 70 -23.60 -21.38 -18.80
C TYR A 70 -22.87 -20.75 -17.61
N ILE A 71 -23.05 -21.27 -16.39
CA ILE A 71 -22.33 -20.80 -15.19
C ILE A 71 -20.82 -20.89 -15.40
N MET A 72 -20.32 -22.05 -15.86
CA MET A 72 -18.89 -22.24 -16.13
C MET A 72 -18.38 -21.27 -17.21
N SER A 73 -19.17 -21.00 -18.25
CA SER A 73 -18.79 -20.07 -19.32
C SER A 73 -18.70 -18.62 -18.84
N VAL A 74 -19.61 -18.19 -17.98
CA VAL A 74 -19.60 -16.85 -17.40
C VAL A 74 -18.42 -16.71 -16.43
N GLU A 75 -18.17 -17.72 -15.62
CA GLU A 75 -17.02 -17.74 -14.72
C GLU A 75 -15.69 -17.68 -15.49
N ALA A 76 -15.56 -18.43 -16.59
CA ALA A 76 -14.41 -18.35 -17.48
C ALA A 76 -14.24 -16.96 -18.10
N ARG A 77 -15.32 -16.28 -18.53
CA ARG A 77 -15.25 -14.90 -19.05
C ARG A 77 -14.82 -13.91 -17.98
N ILE A 78 -15.41 -13.99 -16.79
CA ILE A 78 -15.03 -13.17 -15.64
C ILE A 78 -13.55 -13.35 -15.33
N ASN A 79 -13.09 -14.60 -15.21
CA ASN A 79 -11.70 -14.91 -14.91
C ASN A 79 -10.77 -14.48 -16.03
N SER A 80 -11.13 -14.66 -17.30
CA SER A 80 -10.32 -14.18 -18.44
C SER A 80 -10.21 -12.66 -18.47
N LEU A 81 -11.24 -11.92 -18.07
CA LEU A 81 -11.23 -10.46 -18.02
C LEU A 81 -10.46 -9.95 -16.80
N PHE A 82 -10.54 -10.64 -15.65
CA PHE A 82 -9.68 -10.36 -14.51
C PHE A 82 -8.23 -10.74 -14.77
N GLU A 83 -7.96 -11.84 -15.47
CA GLU A 83 -6.63 -12.24 -15.92
C GLU A 83 -6.09 -11.31 -17.01
N ASN A 84 -6.93 -10.75 -17.88
CA ASN A 84 -6.52 -9.77 -18.89
C ASN A 84 -6.34 -8.38 -18.28
N THR A 85 -7.10 -8.01 -17.25
CA THR A 85 -6.88 -6.78 -16.47
C THR A 85 -5.61 -6.93 -15.62
N ALA A 86 -5.42 -8.09 -14.99
CA ALA A 86 -4.18 -8.43 -14.31
C ALA A 86 -3.01 -8.53 -15.31
N LYS A 87 -3.18 -9.09 -16.51
CA LYS A 87 -2.16 -9.11 -17.57
C LYS A 87 -1.92 -7.73 -18.17
N LEU A 88 -2.90 -6.83 -18.27
CA LEU A 88 -2.69 -5.43 -18.64
C LEU A 88 -1.93 -4.67 -17.55
N GLU A 89 -2.06 -5.07 -16.28
CA GLU A 89 -1.21 -4.60 -15.17
C GLU A 89 0.13 -5.36 -15.03
N LEU A 90 0.28 -6.53 -15.65
CA LEU A 90 1.46 -7.42 -15.57
C LEU A 90 2.24 -7.55 -16.91
N THR A 91 1.84 -6.87 -17.97
CA THR A 91 2.54 -6.85 -19.27
C THR A 91 3.61 -5.77 -19.24
N GLU A 92 4.86 -6.19 -19.04
CA GLU A 92 6.17 -5.64 -19.45
C GLU A 92 6.47 -4.11 -19.37
N ASN A 93 5.51 -3.25 -19.06
CA ASN A 93 5.62 -1.80 -18.94
C ASN A 93 5.34 -1.29 -17.51
N ASN A 94 4.98 -2.16 -16.58
CA ASN A 94 4.79 -1.76 -15.19
C ASN A 94 6.16 -1.70 -14.51
N VAL A 95 6.80 -0.51 -14.57
CA VAL A 95 8.14 -0.21 -14.00
C VAL A 95 8.28 -0.76 -12.57
N ILE A 96 7.17 -0.77 -11.80
CA ILE A 96 7.09 -1.23 -10.41
C ILE A 96 7.54 -2.69 -10.23
N PHE A 97 7.22 -3.57 -11.18
CA PHE A 97 7.57 -5.00 -11.09
C PHE A 97 8.77 -5.39 -11.95
N SER A 98 9.35 -4.42 -12.68
CA SER A 98 10.53 -4.65 -13.50
C SER A 98 11.73 -5.08 -12.63
N GLY A 99 12.55 -6.01 -13.13
CA GLY A 99 13.71 -6.52 -12.39
C GLY A 99 13.42 -7.52 -11.25
N LEU A 100 12.17 -7.73 -10.85
CA LEU A 100 11.82 -8.66 -9.78
C LEU A 100 11.63 -10.11 -10.26
N GLY A 101 12.06 -11.07 -9.44
CA GLY A 101 11.80 -12.49 -9.62
C GLY A 101 10.34 -12.88 -9.28
N LYS A 102 9.92 -14.07 -9.71
CA LYS A 102 8.52 -14.53 -9.60
C LYS A 102 7.95 -14.43 -8.17
N LYS A 103 8.64 -15.00 -7.18
CA LYS A 103 8.19 -14.98 -5.78
C LYS A 103 8.10 -13.57 -5.19
N GLN A 104 9.00 -12.66 -5.61
CA GLN A 104 9.02 -11.27 -5.15
C GLN A 104 7.85 -10.48 -5.75
N LYS A 105 7.52 -10.74 -7.03
CA LYS A 105 6.36 -10.16 -7.70
C LYS A 105 5.07 -10.59 -7.01
N GLU A 106 4.91 -11.90 -6.77
CA GLU A 106 3.75 -12.46 -6.07
C GLU A 106 3.56 -11.79 -4.70
N LEU A 107 4.61 -11.77 -3.86
CA LEU A 107 4.56 -11.12 -2.55
C LEU A 107 4.21 -9.62 -2.63
N LEU A 108 4.81 -8.88 -3.55
CA LEU A 108 4.55 -7.44 -3.71
C LEU A 108 3.12 -7.18 -4.17
N SER A 109 2.60 -7.98 -5.11
CA SER A 109 1.21 -7.91 -5.55
C SER A 109 0.23 -8.17 -4.39
N ASP A 110 0.50 -9.18 -3.56
CA ASP A 110 -0.34 -9.49 -2.39
C ASP A 110 -0.35 -8.34 -1.38
N ILE A 111 0.83 -7.75 -1.10
CA ILE A 111 0.94 -6.58 -0.20
C ILE A 111 0.15 -5.39 -0.75
N ILE A 112 0.30 -5.07 -2.04
CA ILE A 112 -0.41 -3.96 -2.67
C ILE A 112 -1.92 -4.17 -2.57
N GLN A 113 -2.39 -5.39 -2.82
CA GLN A 113 -3.81 -5.71 -2.74
C GLN A 113 -4.35 -5.54 -1.31
N ILE A 114 -3.63 -6.04 -0.29
CA ILE A 114 -4.02 -5.89 1.12
C ILE A 114 -4.11 -4.42 1.52
N ILE A 115 -3.12 -3.61 1.12
CA ILE A 115 -3.10 -2.17 1.41
C ILE A 115 -4.30 -1.49 0.76
N LYS A 116 -4.53 -1.79 -0.53
CA LYS A 116 -5.63 -1.22 -1.30
C LYS A 116 -6.98 -1.56 -0.68
N ASP A 117 -7.24 -2.82 -0.37
CA ASP A 117 -8.51 -3.28 0.21
C ASP A 117 -8.79 -2.56 1.53
N LYS A 118 -7.77 -2.46 2.41
CA LYS A 118 -7.90 -1.77 3.69
C LYS A 118 -8.11 -0.26 3.57
N LEU A 119 -7.54 0.38 2.54
CA LEU A 119 -7.74 1.81 2.27
C LEU A 119 -9.12 2.08 1.65
N GLU A 120 -9.62 1.20 0.79
CA GLU A 120 -10.95 1.34 0.18
C GLU A 120 -12.09 1.16 1.19
N GLU A 121 -11.85 0.42 2.28
CA GLU A 121 -12.79 0.21 3.37
C GLU A 121 -12.69 1.25 4.50
N ASP A 122 -11.79 2.22 4.41
CA ASP A 122 -11.52 3.19 5.48
C ASP A 122 -12.50 4.38 5.47
N GLU A 123 -13.41 4.39 6.45
CA GLU A 123 -14.34 5.51 6.67
C GLU A 123 -13.81 6.55 7.68
N SER A 124 -12.69 6.29 8.36
CA SER A 124 -12.27 7.02 9.57
C SER A 124 -10.81 7.50 9.57
N ASP A 125 -10.15 7.50 8.41
CA ASP A 125 -8.72 7.77 8.19
C ASP A 125 -7.76 6.84 8.97
N ILE A 126 -8.26 5.83 9.68
CA ILE A 126 -7.43 4.93 10.50
C ILE A 126 -6.50 4.11 9.61
N ALA A 127 -7.00 3.57 8.50
CA ALA A 127 -6.18 2.83 7.56
C ALA A 127 -5.15 3.76 6.90
N TYR A 128 -5.55 4.98 6.54
CA TYR A 128 -4.63 5.99 6.02
C TYR A 128 -3.44 6.22 6.96
N TYR A 129 -3.69 6.53 8.24
CA TYR A 129 -2.60 6.76 9.20
C TYR A 129 -1.78 5.49 9.47
N THR A 130 -2.43 4.32 9.51
CA THR A 130 -1.75 3.02 9.67
C THR A 130 -0.73 2.80 8.56
N PHE A 131 -1.13 2.97 7.30
CA PHE A 131 -0.22 2.78 6.16
C PHE A 131 0.77 3.92 5.99
N LYS A 132 0.45 5.14 6.41
CA LYS A 132 1.42 6.23 6.50
C LYS A 132 2.55 5.90 7.49
N TYR A 133 2.23 5.29 8.64
CA TYR A 133 3.25 4.82 9.58
C TYR A 133 4.03 3.63 9.03
N LEU A 134 3.38 2.69 8.32
CA LEU A 134 4.09 1.63 7.61
C LEU A 134 5.05 2.19 6.55
N TYR A 135 4.64 3.22 5.81
CA TYR A 135 5.51 3.90 4.84
C TYR A 135 6.77 4.47 5.51
N HIS A 136 6.62 5.20 6.63
CA HIS A 136 7.77 5.72 7.38
C HIS A 136 8.64 4.59 7.98
N PHE A 137 8.03 3.49 8.40
CA PHE A 137 8.75 2.29 8.85
C PHE A 137 9.62 1.72 7.71
N LEU A 138 9.06 1.55 6.51
CA LEU A 138 9.81 1.06 5.35
C LEU A 138 10.94 2.02 4.93
N GLN A 139 10.73 3.33 4.99
CA GLN A 139 11.79 4.32 4.70
C GLN A 139 12.98 4.24 5.66
N THR A 140 12.78 3.67 6.86
CA THR A 140 13.79 3.63 7.93
C THR A 140 14.31 2.22 8.22
N ILE A 141 13.74 1.18 7.60
CA ILE A 141 14.03 -0.23 7.88
C ILE A 141 15.51 -0.62 7.66
N ASP A 142 16.20 0.05 6.74
CA ASP A 142 17.63 -0.19 6.49
C ASP A 142 18.55 0.65 7.38
N ARG A 143 18.00 1.67 8.06
CA ARG A 143 18.73 2.52 8.99
C ARG A 143 18.69 2.00 10.44
N SER A 144 17.73 1.14 10.75
CA SER A 144 17.58 0.51 12.07
C SER A 144 17.27 -0.97 11.90
N LYS A 145 18.27 -1.80 12.20
CA LYS A 145 18.19 -3.27 12.12
C LYS A 145 17.09 -3.85 13.02
N GLU A 146 16.79 -3.17 14.12
CA GLU A 146 15.75 -3.53 15.08
C GLU A 146 14.35 -3.58 14.45
N LEU A 147 14.10 -2.78 13.41
CA LEU A 147 12.83 -2.82 12.67
C LEU A 147 12.64 -4.16 11.94
N LYS A 148 13.71 -4.75 11.41
CA LYS A 148 13.66 -6.09 10.80
C LYS A 148 13.39 -7.16 11.85
N TYR A 149 13.99 -7.04 13.04
CA TYR A 149 13.75 -7.94 14.15
C TYR A 149 12.30 -7.83 14.67
N MET A 150 11.71 -6.63 14.67
CA MET A 150 10.31 -6.43 15.00
C MET A 150 9.37 -7.14 14.01
N LEU A 151 9.65 -7.11 12.71
CA LEU A 151 8.89 -7.88 11.73
C LEU A 151 8.99 -9.39 11.98
N GLY A 152 10.20 -9.89 12.28
CA GLY A 152 10.43 -11.28 12.66
C GLY A 152 9.60 -11.70 13.89
N TYR A 153 9.63 -10.87 14.95
CA TYR A 153 8.82 -11.08 16.14
C TYR A 153 7.32 -11.18 15.82
N VAL A 154 6.78 -10.21 15.08
CA VAL A 154 5.34 -10.17 14.74
C VAL A 154 4.94 -11.39 13.90
N ALA A 155 5.77 -11.77 12.93
CA ALA A 155 5.50 -12.95 12.09
C ALA A 155 5.50 -14.26 12.89
N LYS A 156 6.43 -14.41 13.85
CA LYS A 156 6.46 -15.56 14.77
C LYS A 156 5.29 -15.56 15.74
N ALA A 157 4.98 -14.42 16.35
CA ALA A 157 3.88 -14.27 17.30
C ALA A 157 2.51 -14.56 16.64
N ALA A 158 2.37 -14.25 15.35
CA ALA A 158 1.19 -14.58 14.56
C ALA A 158 1.17 -16.03 14.02
N GLY A 159 2.22 -16.82 14.23
CA GLY A 159 2.31 -18.22 13.83
C GLY A 159 2.69 -18.46 12.36
N PHE A 160 3.09 -17.43 11.61
CA PHE A 160 3.50 -17.56 10.21
C PHE A 160 4.92 -18.12 10.05
N VAL A 161 5.78 -17.91 11.06
CA VAL A 161 7.20 -18.31 11.05
C VAL A 161 7.49 -19.17 12.27
N LYS A 162 8.39 -20.16 12.12
CA LYS A 162 8.77 -21.06 13.23
C LYS A 162 9.52 -20.29 14.33
N PRO A 163 9.39 -20.66 15.62
CA PRO A 163 10.01 -19.91 16.72
C PRO A 163 11.54 -19.77 16.62
N LEU A 164 12.22 -20.83 16.19
CA LEU A 164 13.69 -20.89 16.08
C LEU A 164 14.23 -20.57 14.69
N GLU A 165 13.42 -19.92 13.84
CA GLU A 165 13.88 -19.45 12.53
C GLU A 165 14.40 -18.01 12.63
N PHE A 166 15.68 -17.82 12.33
CA PHE A 166 16.35 -16.53 12.35
C PHE A 166 16.93 -16.25 10.97
N VAL A 167 16.37 -15.27 10.26
CA VAL A 167 16.75 -14.90 8.89
C VAL A 167 17.63 -13.65 8.84
N PHE A 168 17.84 -12.99 9.98
CA PHE A 168 18.74 -11.84 10.13
C PHE A 168 19.94 -12.21 11.01
N ASN A 169 20.42 -11.29 11.87
CA ASN A 169 21.42 -11.64 12.89
C ASN A 169 20.75 -12.43 14.01
N GLU A 170 21.10 -13.71 14.14
CA GLU A 170 20.47 -14.64 15.10
C GLU A 170 20.53 -14.15 16.55
N GLU A 171 21.71 -13.75 17.03
CA GLU A 171 21.91 -13.33 18.42
C GLU A 171 21.12 -12.05 18.74
N GLU A 172 21.25 -11.03 17.89
CA GLU A 172 20.55 -9.76 18.10
C GLU A 172 19.04 -9.89 17.92
N GLN A 173 18.60 -10.68 16.93
CA GLN A 173 17.18 -10.95 16.71
C GLN A 173 16.59 -11.70 17.91
N PHE A 174 17.28 -12.72 18.43
CA PHE A 174 16.86 -13.44 19.63
C PHE A 174 16.72 -12.52 20.84
N VAL A 175 17.72 -11.66 21.09
CA VAL A 175 17.69 -10.69 22.20
C VAL A 175 16.52 -9.73 22.04
N PHE A 176 16.33 -9.16 20.84
CA PHE A 176 15.25 -8.21 20.57
C PHE A 176 13.87 -8.86 20.72
N GLU A 177 13.66 -10.04 20.14
CA GLU A 177 12.40 -10.79 20.25
C GLU A 177 12.06 -11.11 21.71
N SER A 178 13.05 -11.47 22.51
CA SER A 178 12.88 -11.76 23.95
C SER A 178 12.48 -10.52 24.76
N ILE A 179 13.09 -9.36 24.47
CA ILE A 179 12.73 -8.08 25.09
C ILE A 179 11.31 -7.67 24.68
N MET A 180 10.97 -7.79 23.39
CA MET A 180 9.64 -7.47 22.88
C MET A 180 8.56 -8.36 23.47
N PHE A 181 8.81 -9.67 23.60
CA PHE A 181 7.90 -10.60 24.26
C PHE A 181 7.65 -10.19 25.71
N SER A 182 8.71 -9.82 26.43
CA SER A 182 8.62 -9.36 27.83
C SER A 182 7.81 -8.06 27.95
N ALA A 183 8.05 -7.10 27.04
CA ALA A 183 7.33 -5.84 26.99
C ALA A 183 5.83 -6.02 26.67
N MET A 184 5.50 -6.88 25.70
CA MET A 184 4.12 -7.21 25.34
C MET A 184 3.40 -7.94 26.49
N THR A 185 4.08 -8.86 27.16
CA THR A 185 3.56 -9.53 28.36
C THR A 185 3.24 -8.52 29.46
N LEU A 186 4.13 -7.57 29.72
CA LEU A 186 3.92 -6.52 30.71
C LEU A 186 2.74 -5.62 30.35
N TYR A 187 2.60 -5.25 29.08
CA TYR A 187 1.49 -4.46 28.56
C TYR A 187 0.15 -5.18 28.75
N ASN A 188 0.05 -6.43 28.28
CA ASN A 188 -1.18 -7.23 28.34
C ASN A 188 -1.62 -7.52 29.78
N ASN A 189 -0.68 -7.76 30.68
CA ASN A 189 -0.97 -8.07 32.08
C ASN A 189 -1.19 -6.82 32.95
N GLY A 190 -1.00 -5.60 32.41
CA GLY A 190 -1.24 -4.34 33.13
C GLY A 190 -0.32 -4.10 34.32
N GLY A 191 0.85 -4.75 34.39
CA GLY A 191 1.71 -4.76 35.57
C GLY A 191 2.56 -3.50 35.80
N ALA A 192 2.51 -2.53 34.88
CA ALA A 192 3.35 -1.34 34.95
C ALA A 192 2.70 -0.19 35.75
N SER A 193 3.45 0.41 36.67
CA SER A 193 2.98 1.58 37.41
C SER A 193 2.70 2.76 36.49
N LYS A 194 1.52 3.38 36.61
CA LYS A 194 1.15 4.59 35.85
C LYS A 194 2.17 5.72 35.98
N SER A 195 2.76 5.92 37.17
CA SER A 195 3.77 6.98 37.38
C SER A 195 5.07 6.70 36.61
N LYS A 196 5.53 5.44 36.61
CA LYS A 196 6.71 5.03 35.84
C LYS A 196 6.48 5.14 34.33
N LEU A 197 5.28 4.76 33.87
CA LEU A 197 4.90 4.91 32.46
C LEU A 197 4.88 6.38 32.03
N ALA A 198 4.31 7.27 32.86
CA ALA A 198 4.28 8.70 32.56
C ALA A 198 5.69 9.31 32.48
N GLU A 199 6.59 8.94 33.39
CA GLU A 199 7.98 9.40 33.35
C GLU A 199 8.72 8.88 32.12
N SER A 200 8.58 7.59 31.80
CA SER A 200 9.16 6.98 30.60
C SER A 200 8.64 7.66 29.33
N HIS A 201 7.34 7.93 29.26
CA HIS A 201 6.74 8.65 28.13
C HIS A 201 7.26 10.08 28.01
N LYS A 202 7.47 10.79 29.13
CA LYS A 202 8.07 12.13 29.11
C LYS A 202 9.49 12.12 28.53
N ARG A 203 10.31 11.13 28.91
CA ARG A 203 11.66 10.95 28.33
C ARG A 203 11.59 10.65 26.83
N PHE A 204 10.64 9.82 26.41
CA PHE A 204 10.39 9.53 25.00
C PHE A 204 10.05 10.80 24.22
N VAL A 205 9.08 11.60 24.69
CA VAL A 205 8.68 12.86 24.04
C VAL A 205 9.89 13.81 23.89
N SER A 206 10.65 14.02 24.97
CA SER A 206 11.83 14.89 24.93
C SER A 206 12.89 14.44 23.92
N GLN A 207 13.12 13.13 23.77
CA GLN A 207 14.04 12.61 22.76
C GLN A 207 13.53 12.82 21.33
N ILE A 208 12.22 12.73 21.10
CA ILE A 208 11.62 12.97 19.78
C ILE A 208 11.70 14.45 19.41
N GLU A 209 11.39 15.34 20.36
CA GLU A 209 11.50 16.79 20.15
C GLU A 209 12.93 17.20 19.79
N GLN A 210 13.92 16.68 20.53
CA GLN A 210 15.33 16.93 20.22
C GLN A 210 15.71 16.45 18.81
N LYS A 211 15.28 15.24 18.41
CA LYS A 211 15.53 14.73 17.05
C LYS A 211 14.88 15.57 15.96
N MET A 212 13.69 16.10 16.23
CA MET A 212 12.99 16.99 15.30
C MET A 212 13.72 18.33 15.16
N GLU A 213 14.20 18.89 16.26
CA GLU A 213 14.99 20.12 16.30
C GLU A 213 16.31 19.95 15.53
N GLU A 214 17.05 18.87 15.78
CA GLU A 214 18.30 18.54 15.07
C GLU A 214 18.07 18.44 13.55
N LYS A 215 17.00 17.77 13.12
CA LYS A 215 16.65 17.66 11.69
C LYS A 215 16.29 19.02 11.08
N MET A 216 15.56 19.85 11.80
CA MET A 216 15.20 21.20 11.36
C MET A 216 16.45 22.07 11.23
N SER A 217 17.31 22.07 12.25
CA SER A 217 18.59 22.79 12.24
C SER A 217 19.46 22.36 11.05
N ARG A 218 19.62 21.05 10.82
CA ARG A 218 20.38 20.54 9.67
C ARG A 218 19.79 20.98 8.33
N THR A 219 18.47 21.06 8.22
CA THR A 219 17.80 21.56 7.01
C THR A 219 18.07 23.04 6.78
N LEU A 220 18.06 23.85 7.84
CA LEU A 220 18.40 25.28 7.78
C LEU A 220 19.86 25.47 7.40
N GLU A 221 20.78 24.70 7.99
CA GLU A 221 22.20 24.69 7.63
C GLU A 221 22.41 24.37 6.14
N LEU A 222 21.81 23.27 5.65
CA LEU A 222 21.92 22.86 4.26
C LEU A 222 21.34 23.90 3.29
N ASN A 223 20.23 24.54 3.66
CA ASN A 223 19.66 25.63 2.88
C ASN A 223 20.57 26.87 2.85
N ALA A 224 21.18 27.23 3.99
CA ALA A 224 22.14 28.33 4.04
C ALA A 224 23.39 28.02 3.18
N ILE A 225 23.91 26.80 3.25
CA ILE A 225 25.03 26.32 2.43
C ILE A 225 24.65 26.34 0.94
N LYS A 226 23.44 25.90 0.59
CA LYS A 226 22.91 25.95 -0.79
C LYS A 226 22.84 27.38 -1.32
N VAL A 227 22.32 28.32 -0.53
CA VAL A 227 22.25 29.75 -0.92
C VAL A 227 23.66 30.32 -1.12
N GLN A 228 24.61 29.98 -0.24
CA GLN A 228 26.00 30.38 -0.39
C GLN A 228 26.64 29.77 -1.65
N ALA A 229 26.42 28.48 -1.91
CA ALA A 229 26.93 27.78 -3.09
C ALA A 229 26.42 28.43 -4.38
N LEU A 230 25.11 28.70 -4.47
CA LEU A 230 24.51 29.41 -5.61
C LEU A 230 25.12 30.80 -5.81
N LYS A 231 25.34 31.55 -4.72
CA LYS A 231 25.96 32.87 -4.77
C LYS A 231 27.43 32.81 -5.24
N GLU A 232 28.22 31.85 -4.74
CA GLU A 232 29.62 31.69 -5.15
C GLU A 232 29.76 31.22 -6.60
N LEU A 233 28.79 30.45 -7.13
CA LEU A 233 28.75 29.99 -8.52
C LEU A 233 28.05 30.98 -9.47
N GLY A 234 27.41 32.03 -8.95
CA GLY A 234 26.68 33.02 -9.77
C GLY A 234 25.34 32.53 -10.32
N TYR A 235 24.73 31.50 -9.71
CA TYR A 235 23.42 30.97 -10.09
C TYR A 235 22.29 31.56 -9.22
N SER A 236 21.12 31.78 -9.81
CA SER A 236 19.91 32.21 -9.09
C SER A 236 19.11 31.03 -8.50
N GLU A 237 19.21 29.85 -9.12
CA GLU A 237 18.45 28.65 -8.71
C GLU A 237 19.17 27.36 -9.13
N VAL A 238 18.73 26.24 -8.54
CA VAL A 238 19.19 24.89 -8.91
C VAL A 238 18.33 24.37 -10.06
N THR A 239 18.98 23.94 -11.12
CA THR A 239 18.42 23.32 -12.32
C THR A 239 19.11 21.98 -12.56
N GLU A 240 18.55 21.14 -13.43
CA GLU A 240 19.18 19.86 -13.80
C GLU A 240 20.60 20.04 -14.38
N LYS A 241 20.90 21.19 -14.97
CA LYS A 241 22.20 21.48 -15.59
C LYS A 241 23.28 21.85 -14.59
N ASN A 242 22.93 22.47 -13.46
CA ASN A 242 23.90 22.97 -12.48
C ASN A 242 23.87 22.21 -11.14
N VAL A 243 22.96 21.24 -10.95
CA VAL A 243 22.80 20.52 -9.67
C VAL A 243 24.08 19.83 -9.21
N ALA A 244 24.85 19.22 -10.12
CA ALA A 244 26.10 18.54 -9.77
C ALA A 244 27.15 19.53 -9.24
N GLU A 245 27.34 20.66 -9.93
CA GLU A 245 28.28 21.71 -9.54
C GLU A 245 27.87 22.38 -8.22
N VAL A 246 26.56 22.63 -8.04
CA VAL A 246 26.03 23.18 -6.78
C VAL A 246 26.27 22.22 -5.62
N ILE A 247 26.06 20.91 -5.80
CA ILE A 247 26.32 19.90 -4.74
C ILE A 247 27.81 19.84 -4.39
N GLU A 248 28.70 19.82 -5.39
CA GLU A 248 30.14 19.81 -5.17
C GLU A 248 30.58 21.06 -4.39
N LYS A 249 30.02 22.22 -4.76
CA LYS A 249 30.28 23.48 -4.06
C LYS A 249 29.74 23.50 -2.64
N MET A 250 28.58 22.90 -2.39
CA MET A 250 28.04 22.73 -1.03
C MET A 250 28.97 21.88 -0.16
N ALA A 251 29.50 20.78 -0.69
CA ALA A 251 30.46 19.93 0.02
C ALA A 251 31.79 20.65 0.32
N GLU A 252 32.27 21.46 -0.63
CA GLU A 252 33.47 22.30 -0.43
C GLU A 252 33.27 23.35 0.68
N ILE A 253 32.11 24.01 0.71
CA ILE A 253 31.74 24.96 1.78
C ILE A 253 31.63 24.28 3.14
N GLU A 254 31.06 23.06 3.20
CA GLU A 254 31.02 22.27 4.43
C GLU A 254 32.43 21.93 4.92
N ALA A 255 33.33 21.51 4.02
CA ALA A 255 34.71 21.20 4.37
C ALA A 255 35.46 22.42 4.94
N ARG A 256 35.27 23.62 4.36
CA ARG A 256 35.85 24.88 4.85
C ARG A 256 35.45 25.17 6.31
N LYS A 257 34.21 24.88 6.69
CA LYS A 257 33.69 25.10 8.05
C LYS A 257 34.27 24.11 9.08
N VAL A 258 34.76 22.94 8.66
CA VAL A 258 35.34 21.93 9.56
C VAL A 258 36.82 22.21 9.87
N THR A 259 37.53 22.90 8.96
CA THR A 259 38.96 23.25 9.11
C THR A 259 39.23 24.57 9.84
N ASN A 260 38.21 25.35 10.18
CA ASN A 260 38.30 26.60 10.95
C ASN A 260 37.67 26.42 12.34
#